data_AF-G7W9N1-F1
#
_entry.id   AF-G7W9N1-F1
#
_cell.length_a   1.000
_cell.length_b   1.000
_cell.length_c   1.000
_cell.angle_alpha   90.00
_cell.angle_beta   90.00
_cell.angle_gamma   90.00
#
_symmetry.space_group_name_H-M   'P 1'
#
loop_
_entity.id
_entity.type
_entity.pdbx_description
1 polymer ?
#
loop_
_entity_poly.entity_id
_entity_poly.type
_entity_poly.pdbx_seq_one_letter_code
_entity_poly.pdbx_strand_id
1 'polypeptide(L)'
;MYTTAQKYKWASVRVFYYFNILIMALTGGLSIYVVAPYTSYMFFNDLAFWKYLKYYHKLIVQLYRIMGFWLFDPKYREMYTQPLTSPPSLGPDRRKIKLSAHWQKADNDCGNCINCCIKIKCPLIDHQRKLCLSYNTVYWRYFSCGCYPASQKQIDYYECPKWVIKESSLEVDVKTRKASLI
;
A
#
# COMPACT_ATOMS: atom_id res chain seq x y z
N MET A 1 -9.81 20.46 4.94
CA MET A 1 -10.72 19.40 5.41
C MET A 1 -11.51 18.86 4.21
N TYR A 2 -11.81 17.56 4.16
CA TYR A 2 -12.54 16.95 3.04
C TYR A 2 -14.05 16.93 3.30
N THR A 3 -14.84 17.08 2.23
CA THR A 3 -16.31 17.08 2.31
C THR A 3 -16.84 15.67 2.59
N THR A 4 -18.06 15.60 3.13
CA THR A 4 -18.76 14.34 3.37
C THR A 4 -18.95 13.55 2.07
N ALA A 5 -19.27 14.21 0.96
CA ALA A 5 -19.39 13.59 -0.35
C ALA A 5 -18.07 12.95 -0.83
N GLN A 6 -16.93 13.61 -0.62
CA GLN A 6 -15.61 13.05 -0.94
C GLN A 6 -15.32 11.79 -0.10
N LYS A 7 -15.59 11.84 1.21
CA LYS A 7 -15.40 10.69 2.10
C LYS A 7 -16.26 9.50 1.68
N TYR A 8 -17.52 9.74 1.31
CA TYR A 8 -18.42 8.69 0.79
C TYR A 8 -17.91 8.09 -0.51
N LYS A 9 -17.45 8.91 -1.46
CA LYS A 9 -16.84 8.44 -2.71
C LYS A 9 -15.65 7.52 -2.44
N TRP A 10 -14.81 7.83 -1.47
CA TRP A 10 -13.64 6.99 -1.19
C TRP A 10 -13.98 5.72 -0.44
N ALA A 11 -14.94 5.81 0.48
CA ALA A 11 -15.46 4.65 1.18
C ALA A 11 -16.12 3.67 0.20
N SER A 12 -16.92 4.15 -0.76
CA SER A 12 -17.59 3.29 -1.73
C SER A 12 -16.62 2.52 -2.62
N VAL A 13 -15.54 3.16 -3.09
CA VAL A 13 -14.47 2.48 -3.86
C VAL A 13 -13.84 1.35 -3.05
N ARG A 14 -13.54 1.58 -1.76
CA ARG A 14 -12.93 0.55 -0.89
C ARG A 14 -13.91 -0.57 -0.56
N VAL A 15 -15.16 -0.24 -0.22
CA VAL A 15 -16.20 -1.23 0.06
C VAL A 15 -16.45 -2.12 -1.15
N PHE A 16 -16.60 -1.52 -2.34
CA PHE A 16 -16.79 -2.28 -3.57
C PHE A 16 -15.59 -3.18 -3.87
N TYR A 17 -14.36 -2.68 -3.68
CA TYR A 17 -13.17 -3.51 -3.83
C TYR A 17 -13.15 -4.69 -2.84
N TYR A 18 -13.41 -4.46 -1.55
CA TYR A 18 -13.43 -5.54 -0.56
C TYR A 18 -14.54 -6.57 -0.83
N PHE A 19 -15.70 -6.11 -1.30
CA PHE A 19 -16.77 -6.99 -1.75
C PHE A 19 -16.33 -7.87 -2.93
N ASN A 20 -15.65 -7.29 -3.93
CA ASN A 20 -15.08 -8.05 -5.04
C ASN A 20 -14.02 -9.06 -4.56
N ILE A 21 -13.14 -8.67 -3.62
CA ILE A 21 -12.15 -9.57 -3.03
C ILE A 21 -12.82 -10.73 -2.30
N LEU A 22 -13.90 -10.48 -1.55
CA LEU A 22 -14.67 -11.53 -0.88
C LEU A 22 -15.26 -12.52 -1.88
N ILE A 23 -15.93 -12.05 -2.94
CA ILE A 23 -16.45 -12.92 -3.99
C ILE A 23 -15.33 -13.70 -4.68
N MET A 24 -14.19 -13.04 -4.94
CA MET A 24 -13.02 -13.69 -5.54
C MET A 24 -12.47 -14.82 -4.66
N ALA A 25 -12.39 -14.62 -3.35
CA ALA A 25 -12.01 -15.67 -2.42
C ALA A 25 -13.03 -16.83 -2.39
N LEU A 26 -14.32 -16.53 -2.33
CA LEU A 26 -15.39 -17.55 -2.27
C LEU A 26 -15.48 -18.39 -3.56
N THR A 27 -15.10 -17.83 -4.70
CA THR A 27 -15.17 -18.49 -6.02
C THR A 27 -13.86 -19.14 -6.44
N GLY A 28 -12.87 -19.27 -5.56
CA GLY A 28 -11.57 -19.83 -5.94
C GLY A 28 -10.74 -18.91 -6.86
N GLY A 29 -11.16 -17.66 -7.04
CA GLY A 29 -10.55 -16.68 -7.95
C GLY A 29 -11.31 -16.48 -9.26
N LEU A 30 -12.30 -17.32 -9.59
CA LEU A 30 -12.96 -17.29 -10.90
C LEU A 30 -13.67 -15.98 -11.21
N SER A 31 -14.21 -15.30 -10.20
CA SER A 31 -14.94 -14.04 -10.42
C SER A 31 -14.07 -12.94 -11.03
N ILE A 32 -12.73 -12.99 -10.88
CA ILE A 32 -11.81 -12.01 -11.48
C ILE A 32 -11.96 -11.93 -13.00
N TYR A 33 -12.32 -13.04 -13.65
CA TYR A 33 -12.52 -13.12 -15.10
C TYR A 33 -13.91 -12.60 -15.51
N VAL A 34 -14.92 -12.75 -14.66
CA VAL A 34 -16.26 -12.19 -14.89
C VAL A 34 -16.22 -10.66 -14.81
N VAL A 35 -15.48 -10.11 -13.83
CA VAL A 35 -15.30 -8.66 -13.68
C VAL A 35 -13.98 -8.17 -14.29
N ALA A 36 -13.52 -8.78 -15.38
CA ALA A 36 -12.19 -8.50 -15.96
C ALA A 36 -11.98 -7.02 -16.35
N PRO A 37 -12.90 -6.32 -17.04
CA PRO A 37 -12.71 -4.88 -17.33
C PRO A 37 -12.50 -4.05 -16.05
N TYR A 38 -13.27 -4.33 -14.99
CA TYR A 38 -13.13 -3.67 -13.70
C TYR A 38 -11.77 -3.99 -13.04
N THR A 39 -11.37 -5.26 -12.98
CA THR A 39 -10.07 -5.67 -12.44
C THR A 39 -8.92 -4.98 -13.18
N SER A 40 -8.99 -4.95 -14.51
CA SER A 40 -8.00 -4.30 -15.34
C SER A 40 -7.90 -2.80 -15.04
N TYR A 41 -9.03 -2.11 -14.95
CA TYR A 41 -9.06 -0.71 -14.58
C TYR A 41 -8.50 -0.46 -13.18
N MET A 42 -8.85 -1.30 -12.20
CA MET A 42 -8.39 -1.16 -10.81
C MET A 42 -6.86 -1.26 -10.69
N PHE A 43 -6.24 -2.23 -11.37
CA PHE A 43 -4.83 -2.53 -11.21
C PHE A 43 -3.91 -1.87 -12.26
N PHE A 44 -4.45 -1.45 -13.41
CA PHE A 44 -3.68 -0.94 -14.55
C PHE A 44 -4.22 0.38 -15.14
N ASN A 45 -5.33 0.94 -14.62
CA ASN A 45 -6.04 2.10 -15.19
C ASN A 45 -6.43 1.94 -16.68
N ASP A 46 -6.58 0.71 -17.16
CA ASP A 46 -6.92 0.40 -18.55
C ASP A 46 -8.06 -0.62 -18.58
N LEU A 47 -9.12 -0.35 -19.35
CA LEU A 47 -10.27 -1.25 -19.50
C LEU A 47 -9.98 -2.43 -20.44
N ALA A 48 -8.91 -2.36 -21.23
CA ALA A 48 -8.50 -3.40 -22.17
C ALA A 48 -7.89 -4.63 -21.46
N PHE A 49 -8.74 -5.36 -20.73
CA PHE A 49 -8.34 -6.45 -19.84
C PHE A 49 -7.55 -7.58 -20.53
N TRP A 50 -7.80 -7.82 -21.81
CA TRP A 50 -7.12 -8.84 -22.60
C TRP A 50 -5.59 -8.66 -22.61
N LYS A 51 -5.08 -7.42 -22.52
CA LYS A 51 -3.64 -7.13 -22.42
C LYS A 51 -3.02 -7.65 -21.11
N TYR A 52 -3.84 -7.79 -20.06
CA TYR A 52 -3.39 -8.04 -18.69
C TYR A 52 -3.84 -9.40 -18.14
N LEU A 53 -4.56 -10.24 -18.91
CA LEU A 53 -5.03 -11.57 -18.50
C LEU A 53 -3.91 -12.45 -17.93
N LYS A 54 -2.68 -12.31 -18.46
CA LYS A 54 -1.48 -13.02 -17.96
C LYS A 54 -1.13 -12.72 -16.50
N TYR A 55 -1.67 -11.66 -15.90
CA TYR A 55 -1.47 -11.31 -14.49
C TYR A 55 -2.57 -11.86 -13.57
N TYR A 56 -3.72 -12.29 -14.10
CA TYR A 56 -4.91 -12.57 -13.29
C TYR A 56 -4.72 -13.76 -12.38
N HIS A 57 -4.22 -14.88 -12.92
CA HIS A 57 -3.88 -16.04 -12.10
C HIS A 57 -2.85 -15.70 -11.01
N LYS A 58 -1.88 -14.82 -11.31
CA LYS A 58 -0.90 -14.36 -10.32
C LYS A 58 -1.52 -13.47 -9.24
N LEU A 59 -2.50 -12.65 -9.60
CA LEU A 59 -3.30 -11.86 -8.65
C LEU A 59 -4.15 -12.74 -7.75
N ILE A 60 -4.73 -13.83 -8.28
CA ILE A 60 -5.45 -14.83 -7.48
C ILE A 60 -4.51 -15.47 -6.46
N VAL A 61 -3.33 -15.95 -6.89
CA VAL A 61 -2.32 -16.51 -5.97
C VAL A 61 -1.90 -15.47 -4.93
N GLN A 62 -1.74 -14.21 -5.34
CA GLN A 62 -1.40 -13.12 -4.44
C GLN A 62 -2.49 -12.87 -3.40
N LEU A 63 -3.77 -12.90 -3.77
CA LEU A 63 -4.88 -12.76 -2.83
C LEU A 63 -4.75 -13.78 -1.71
N TYR A 64 -4.65 -15.07 -2.04
CA TYR A 64 -4.56 -16.13 -1.03
C TYR A 64 -3.29 -16.02 -0.18
N ARG A 65 -2.18 -15.58 -0.78
CA ARG A 65 -0.94 -15.31 -0.03
C ARG A 65 -1.13 -14.17 0.99
N ILE A 66 -1.79 -13.07 0.60
CA ILE A 66 -2.09 -11.96 1.51
C ILE A 66 -3.08 -12.39 2.60
N MET A 67 -4.10 -13.17 2.26
CA MET A 67 -5.01 -13.77 3.25
C MET A 67 -4.24 -14.64 4.24
N GLY A 68 -3.29 -15.45 3.75
CA GLY A 68 -2.38 -16.24 4.58
C GLY A 68 -1.57 -15.37 5.54
N PHE A 69 -0.93 -14.30 5.05
CA PHE A 69 -0.24 -13.34 5.94
C PHE A 69 -1.19 -12.75 6.98
N TRP A 70 -2.40 -12.38 6.59
CA TRP A 70 -3.37 -11.81 7.53
C TRP A 70 -3.84 -12.80 8.60
N LEU A 71 -3.97 -14.09 8.27
CA LEU A 71 -4.39 -15.16 9.18
C LEU A 71 -3.24 -15.63 10.10
N PHE A 72 -2.02 -15.76 9.56
CA PHE A 72 -0.91 -16.44 10.22
C PHE A 72 0.23 -15.54 10.68
N ASP A 73 0.31 -14.29 10.23
CA ASP A 73 1.35 -13.33 10.64
C ASP A 73 0.72 -12.17 11.46
N PRO A 74 0.81 -12.22 12.81
CA PRO A 74 0.30 -11.16 13.67
C PRO A 74 0.92 -9.78 13.37
N LYS A 75 2.21 -9.74 13.01
CA LYS A 75 2.89 -8.49 12.66
C LYS A 75 2.26 -7.90 11.40
N TYR A 76 1.94 -8.75 10.41
CA TYR A 76 1.24 -8.32 9.20
C TYR A 76 -0.12 -7.68 9.50
N ARG A 77 -0.90 -8.31 10.40
CA ARG A 77 -2.25 -7.86 10.75
C ARG A 77 -2.28 -6.49 11.41
N GLU A 78 -1.33 -6.18 12.27
CA GLU A 78 -1.28 -4.93 13.03
C GLU A 78 -0.93 -3.69 12.19
N MET A 79 -0.37 -3.87 10.99
CA MET A 79 0.19 -2.76 10.21
C MET A 79 -0.79 -2.10 9.25
N TYR A 80 -1.90 -2.74 8.92
CA TYR A 80 -2.74 -2.36 7.78
C TYR A 80 -4.17 -2.02 8.19
N THR A 81 -4.33 -0.85 8.81
CA THR A 81 -5.64 -0.27 9.11
C THR A 81 -5.76 1.08 8.42
N GLN A 82 -6.11 1.08 7.12
CA GLN A 82 -6.46 2.32 6.41
C GLN A 82 -7.97 2.55 6.53
N PRO A 83 -8.41 3.68 7.14
CA PRO A 83 -9.82 4.02 7.22
C PRO A 83 -10.50 4.01 5.85
N LEU A 84 -11.76 3.57 5.81
CA LEU A 84 -12.55 3.57 4.57
C LEU A 84 -12.65 4.96 3.93
N THR A 85 -12.66 6.01 4.76
CA THR A 85 -12.79 7.42 4.37
C THR A 85 -11.45 8.13 4.16
N SER A 86 -10.32 7.43 4.17
CA SER A 86 -9.03 8.07 3.88
C SER A 86 -8.96 8.53 2.41
N PRO A 87 -8.35 9.69 2.12
CA PRO A 87 -8.14 10.12 0.74
C PRO A 87 -7.31 9.11 -0.05
N PRO A 88 -7.45 9.05 -1.39
CA PRO A 88 -6.47 8.39 -2.22
C PRO A 88 -5.11 9.07 -2.06
N SER A 89 -4.06 8.25 -2.03
CA SER A 89 -2.69 8.66 -1.77
C SER A 89 -1.89 8.77 -3.06
N LEU A 90 -1.06 9.81 -3.19
CA LEU A 90 -0.05 9.92 -4.27
C LEU A 90 1.35 9.51 -3.79
N GLY A 91 1.49 9.18 -2.51
CA GLY A 91 2.74 8.83 -1.87
C GLY A 91 2.61 8.94 -0.35
N PRO A 92 3.68 8.62 0.40
CA PRO A 92 3.62 8.68 1.85
C PRO A 92 3.40 10.09 2.40
N ASP A 93 2.81 10.19 3.60
CA ASP A 93 2.56 11.47 4.27
C ASP A 93 3.88 12.13 4.73
N ARG A 94 4.35 13.10 3.94
CA ARG A 94 5.59 13.85 4.18
C ARG A 94 5.59 14.67 5.47
N ARG A 95 4.44 14.84 6.14
CA ARG A 95 4.40 15.46 7.46
C ARG A 95 4.88 14.50 8.55
N LYS A 96 4.75 13.19 8.34
CA LYS A 96 5.09 12.13 9.31
C LYS A 96 6.41 11.45 9.02
N ILE A 97 6.87 11.47 7.77
CA ILE A 97 8.10 10.80 7.36
C ILE A 97 9.09 11.77 6.70
N LYS A 98 10.37 11.41 6.74
CA LYS A 98 11.46 12.06 6.00
C LYS A 98 12.31 10.99 5.31
N LEU A 99 13.10 11.41 4.32
CA LEU A 99 14.11 10.54 3.73
C LEU A 99 15.14 10.15 4.79
N SER A 100 15.60 8.90 4.72
CA SER A 100 16.77 8.44 5.47
C SER A 100 18.01 9.22 5.04
N ALA A 101 18.89 9.55 5.99
CA ALA A 101 20.16 10.21 5.70
C ALA A 101 21.08 9.35 4.79
N HIS A 102 20.87 8.03 4.79
CA HIS A 102 21.63 7.10 3.95
C HIS A 102 21.03 6.93 2.54
N TRP A 103 19.94 7.63 2.22
CA TRP A 103 19.31 7.53 0.91
C TRP A 103 20.06 8.39 -0.12
N GLN A 104 20.70 7.73 -1.08
CA GLN A 104 21.57 8.39 -2.07
C GLN A 104 20.86 8.77 -3.38
N LYS A 105 19.58 8.44 -3.53
CA LYS A 105 18.82 8.66 -4.77
C LYS A 105 17.84 9.82 -4.65
N ALA A 106 17.30 10.26 -5.77
CA ALA A 106 16.28 11.28 -5.81
C ALA A 106 15.04 10.88 -4.97
N ASP A 107 14.36 11.89 -4.43
CA ASP A 107 13.22 11.69 -3.52
C ASP A 107 12.02 11.00 -4.21
N ASN A 108 11.80 11.31 -5.49
CA ASN A 108 10.77 10.71 -6.33
C ASN A 108 11.16 9.32 -6.86
N ASP A 109 12.43 8.92 -6.75
CA ASP A 109 12.88 7.62 -7.17
C ASP A 109 12.42 6.58 -6.14
N CYS A 110 11.65 5.57 -6.57
CA CYS A 110 11.43 4.39 -5.74
C CYS A 110 12.76 3.69 -5.42
N GLY A 111 13.79 3.94 -6.24
CA GLY A 111 15.21 3.83 -5.93
C GLY A 111 15.69 2.43 -5.64
N ASN A 112 15.04 1.42 -6.21
CA ASN A 112 15.18 0.01 -5.85
C ASN A 112 14.66 -0.35 -4.45
N CYS A 113 13.98 0.54 -3.72
CA CYS A 113 13.23 0.18 -2.52
C CYS A 113 11.94 -0.54 -2.93
N ILE A 114 12.08 -1.82 -3.24
CA ILE A 114 10.99 -2.73 -3.61
C ILE A 114 10.84 -3.85 -2.57
N ASN A 115 11.39 -3.69 -1.37
CA ASN A 115 11.39 -4.73 -0.33
C ASN A 115 9.97 -5.17 0.03
N CYS A 116 9.01 -4.24 0.07
CA CYS A 116 7.60 -4.59 0.25
C CYS A 116 7.07 -5.49 -0.87
N CYS A 117 7.35 -5.14 -2.14
CA CYS A 117 7.01 -5.96 -3.30
C CYS A 117 7.68 -7.33 -3.26
N ILE A 118 8.97 -7.40 -2.91
CA ILE A 118 9.73 -8.67 -2.82
C ILE A 118 9.17 -9.56 -1.72
N LYS A 119 9.00 -9.03 -0.50
CA LYS A 119 8.55 -9.79 0.68
C LYS A 119 7.16 -10.40 0.46
N ILE A 120 6.24 -9.62 -0.13
CA ILE A 120 4.90 -10.11 -0.47
C ILE A 120 4.86 -10.92 -1.76
N LYS A 121 5.97 -11.03 -2.52
CA LYS A 121 6.04 -11.62 -3.87
C LYS A 121 5.02 -11.02 -4.84
N CYS A 122 4.92 -9.68 -4.84
CA CYS A 122 3.97 -8.92 -5.62
C CYS A 122 4.06 -9.29 -7.12
N PRO A 123 2.97 -9.72 -7.77
CA PRO A 123 3.00 -10.12 -9.17
C PRO A 123 3.04 -8.95 -10.15
N LEU A 124 2.93 -7.71 -9.64
CA LEU A 124 2.88 -6.48 -10.42
C LEU A 124 4.21 -5.71 -10.43
N ILE A 125 5.28 -6.30 -9.90
CA ILE A 125 6.63 -5.75 -10.07
C ILE A 125 7.19 -6.19 -11.42
N ASP A 126 7.58 -5.23 -12.24
CA ASP A 126 8.39 -5.47 -13.43
C ASP A 126 9.85 -5.48 -13.02
N HIS A 127 10.44 -6.67 -12.90
CA HIS A 127 11.84 -6.83 -12.52
C HIS A 127 12.82 -6.36 -13.60
N GLN A 128 12.40 -6.36 -14.88
CA GLN A 128 13.26 -5.93 -15.98
C GLN A 128 13.39 -4.41 -15.99
N ARG A 129 12.25 -3.71 -15.89
CA ARG A 129 12.20 -2.25 -15.89
C ARG A 129 12.37 -1.64 -14.49
N LYS A 130 12.32 -2.47 -13.45
CA LYS A 130 12.32 -2.08 -12.02
C LYS A 130 11.16 -1.14 -11.66
N LEU A 131 9.99 -1.36 -12.26
CA LEU A 131 8.80 -0.51 -12.12
C LEU A 131 7.62 -1.28 -11.52
N CYS A 132 6.75 -0.59 -10.79
CA CYS A 132 5.48 -1.15 -10.36
C CYS A 132 4.44 -0.94 -11.47
N LEU A 133 3.90 -2.02 -12.04
CA LEU A 133 2.88 -1.98 -13.09
C LEU A 133 1.55 -1.37 -12.60
N SER A 134 1.35 -1.35 -11.30
CA SER A 134 0.17 -0.75 -10.66
C SER A 134 0.43 0.68 -10.18
N TYR A 135 1.61 1.26 -10.43
CA TYR A 135 1.94 2.57 -9.92
C TYR A 135 0.88 3.62 -10.32
N ASN A 136 0.45 4.42 -9.35
CA ASN A 136 -0.51 5.50 -9.55
C ASN A 136 -1.91 5.07 -10.06
N THR A 137 -2.23 3.78 -9.97
CA THR A 137 -3.56 3.23 -10.31
C THR A 137 -4.58 3.42 -9.20
N VAL A 138 -5.86 3.12 -9.47
CA VAL A 138 -6.89 3.15 -8.42
C VAL A 138 -6.51 2.25 -7.25
N TYR A 139 -6.09 1.01 -7.51
CA TYR A 139 -5.61 0.12 -6.46
C TYR A 139 -4.46 0.74 -5.67
N TRP A 140 -3.43 1.22 -6.37
CA TRP A 140 -2.26 1.77 -5.68
C TRP A 140 -2.60 2.97 -4.80
N ARG A 141 -3.42 3.91 -5.31
CA ARG A 141 -3.79 5.13 -4.58
C ARG A 141 -4.69 4.86 -3.38
N TYR A 142 -5.64 3.93 -3.50
CA TYR A 142 -6.65 3.73 -2.47
C TYR A 142 -6.22 2.79 -1.33
N PHE A 143 -5.21 1.96 -1.57
CA PHE A 143 -4.77 0.93 -0.63
C PHE A 143 -3.32 1.13 -0.19
N SER A 144 -2.82 0.13 0.55
CA SER A 144 -1.57 0.16 1.28
C SER A 144 -0.34 0.57 0.46
N CYS A 145 -0.29 0.27 -0.84
CA CYS A 145 0.88 0.60 -1.66
C CYS A 145 1.14 2.11 -1.78
N GLY A 146 0.09 2.92 -1.95
CA GLY A 146 0.25 4.35 -2.24
C GLY A 146 0.43 5.23 -1.02
N CYS A 147 -0.01 4.78 0.16
CA CYS A 147 0.20 5.48 1.42
C CYS A 147 1.43 4.99 2.18
N TYR A 148 2.11 3.95 1.68
CA TYR A 148 3.25 3.36 2.34
C TYR A 148 4.48 4.31 2.39
N PRO A 149 5.18 4.39 3.54
CA PRO A 149 4.84 3.84 4.84
C PRO A 149 3.92 4.75 5.66
N ALA A 150 3.04 4.13 6.46
CA ALA A 150 2.12 4.81 7.37
C ALA A 150 2.58 4.81 8.84
N SER A 151 3.53 3.94 9.22
CA SER A 151 4.03 3.79 10.59
C SER A 151 5.45 3.20 10.63
N GLN A 152 6.13 3.31 11.77
CA GLN A 152 7.44 2.68 11.99
C GLN A 152 7.36 1.14 11.85
N LYS A 153 6.29 0.52 12.37
CA LYS A 153 6.06 -0.93 12.24
C LYS A 153 6.12 -1.39 10.77
N GLN A 154 5.57 -0.61 9.84
CA GLN A 154 5.63 -0.91 8.41
C GLN A 154 7.05 -0.80 7.85
N ILE A 155 7.79 0.24 8.25
CA ILE A 155 9.19 0.43 7.84
C ILE A 155 10.04 -0.75 8.31
N ASP A 156 9.87 -1.16 9.57
CA ASP A 156 10.63 -2.26 10.16
C ASP A 156 10.27 -3.60 9.52
N TYR A 157 8.97 -3.88 9.35
CA TYR A 157 8.51 -5.14 8.77
C TYR A 157 9.00 -5.33 7.33
N TYR A 158 9.06 -4.27 6.53
CA TYR A 158 9.56 -4.35 5.15
C TYR A 158 11.02 -3.97 5.01
N GLU A 159 11.72 -3.72 6.12
CA GLU A 159 13.14 -3.35 6.13
C GLU A 159 13.40 -2.21 5.14
N CYS A 160 12.60 -1.14 5.22
CA CYS A 160 12.61 -0.07 4.23
C CYS A 160 13.78 0.89 4.47
N PRO A 161 14.76 0.99 3.55
CA PRO A 161 15.93 1.85 3.75
C PRO A 161 15.65 3.33 3.41
N LYS A 162 14.54 3.62 2.72
CA LYS A 162 14.24 4.93 2.15
C LYS A 162 13.67 5.91 3.17
N TRP A 163 12.74 5.44 3.99
CA TRP A 163 11.92 6.30 4.83
C TRP A 163 12.21 6.08 6.30
N VAL A 164 12.20 7.17 7.06
CA VAL A 164 12.20 7.15 8.52
C VAL A 164 11.05 8.01 9.03
N ILE A 165 10.45 7.62 10.16
CA ILE A 165 9.45 8.46 10.83
C ILE A 165 10.14 9.71 11.35
N LYS A 166 9.52 10.87 11.16
CA LYS A 166 9.91 12.08 11.87
C LYS A 166 9.56 11.86 13.33
N GLU A 167 10.56 11.69 14.19
CA GLU A 167 10.36 11.79 15.63
C GLU A 167 9.56 13.06 15.89
N SER A 168 8.44 12.95 16.60
CA SER A 168 7.75 14.14 17.06
C SER A 168 8.75 14.89 17.91
N SER A 169 8.96 16.16 17.63
CA SER A 169 9.75 17.12 18.40
C SER A 169 9.25 17.31 19.87
N LEU A 170 8.45 16.38 20.39
CA LEU A 170 7.87 16.35 21.73
C LEU A 170 8.67 15.49 22.73
N GLU A 171 9.52 14.56 22.31
CA GLU A 171 10.34 13.77 23.26
C GLU A 171 11.62 14.49 23.71
N VAL A 172 12.10 15.47 22.95
CA VAL A 172 13.25 16.28 23.34
C VAL A 172 12.88 17.31 24.41
N ASP A 173 11.66 17.87 24.39
CA ASP A 173 11.26 18.90 25.39
C ASP A 173 10.99 18.29 26.79
N VAL A 174 10.54 17.02 26.86
CA VAL A 174 10.30 16.34 28.16
C VAL A 174 11.60 15.92 28.84
N LYS A 175 12.60 15.43 28.08
CA LYS A 175 13.91 15.09 28.66
C LYS A 175 14.72 16.33 29.04
N THR A 176 14.60 17.41 28.27
CA THR A 176 15.36 18.64 28.57
C THR A 176 14.79 19.36 29.79
N ARG A 177 13.45 19.40 29.99
CA ARG A 177 12.84 19.98 31.21
C ARG A 177 13.08 19.17 32.48
N LYS A 178 13.18 17.83 32.41
CA LYS A 178 13.52 17.03 33.60
C LYS A 178 14.98 17.16 34.02
N ALA A 179 15.88 17.54 33.11
CA ALA A 179 17.29 17.78 33.42
C ALA A 179 17.58 19.20 33.94
N SER A 180 16.63 20.14 33.85
CA SER A 180 16.76 21.51 34.39
C SER A 180 16.11 21.68 35.77
N LEU A 181 15.54 20.60 36.33
CA LEU A 181 14.83 20.58 37.62
C LEU A 181 15.51 19.66 38.65
N ILE A 182 16.79 19.31 38.43
CA ILE A 182 17.65 18.60 39.39
C ILE A 182 18.89 19.45 39.62
#